data_AF-A0A8S9UMY3-F1
#
_entry.id   AF-A0A8S9UMY3-F1
#
_cell.length_a   1.000
_cell.length_b   1.000
_cell.length_c   1.000
_cell.angle_alpha   90.00
_cell.angle_beta   90.00
_cell.angle_gamma   90.00
#
_symmetry.space_group_name_H-M   'P 1'
#
loop_
_entity.id
_entity.type
_entity.pdbx_description
1 polymer ?
#
loop_
_entity_poly.entity_id
_entity_poly.type
_entity_poly.pdbx_seq_one_letter_code
_entity_poly.pdbx_strand_id
1 'polypeptide(L)'
;MGVTVRHMRRAAPVVASGTVVITLVACLIIAKANNIYTGGLTWPYFSDLGRDSPGYYVFCVGLAIAAMSLCATWYFNYKCSALRVPTLLGHVSPFVGWAAKASSVIGVISTIGLPMLICFLQHHSLHNNAAYWLFFLETLAIFLNTFVSYWLFKSATVPEATAGEIPVICDVADIDAESKFY
;
A
#
# COMPACT_ATOMS: atom_id res chain seq x y z
N MET A 1 -10.96 17.31 8.15
CA MET A 1 -10.54 15.93 7.78
C MET A 1 -9.53 15.43 8.80
N GLY A 2 -9.95 14.48 9.64
CA GLY A 2 -9.30 14.18 10.91
C GLY A 2 -7.85 13.73 10.78
N VAL A 3 -7.02 14.18 11.72
CA VAL A 3 -5.65 13.72 12.01
C VAL A 3 -5.49 12.20 11.83
N THR A 4 -6.52 11.44 12.21
CA THR A 4 -6.64 9.99 12.05
C THR A 4 -6.37 9.48 10.63
N VAL A 5 -6.96 10.07 9.58
CA VAL A 5 -6.78 9.57 8.19
C VAL A 5 -5.34 9.75 7.73
N ARG A 6 -4.69 10.84 8.14
CA ARG A 6 -3.29 11.12 7.82
C ARG A 6 -2.34 10.15 8.53
N HIS A 7 -2.62 9.83 9.79
CA HIS A 7 -1.88 8.82 10.54
C HIS A 7 -2.04 7.44 9.92
N MET A 8 -3.27 7.04 9.57
CA MET A 8 -3.54 5.74 8.95
C MET A 8 -2.86 5.59 7.59
N ARG A 9 -2.82 6.65 6.77
CA ARG A 9 -2.09 6.65 5.49
C ARG A 9 -0.59 6.40 5.66
N ARG A 10 0.01 6.87 6.76
CA ARG A 10 1.44 6.66 7.06
C ARG A 10 1.69 5.31 7.72
N ALA A 11 0.80 4.89 8.63
CA ALA A 11 0.95 3.66 9.38
C ALA A 11 0.66 2.41 8.53
N ALA A 12 -0.38 2.40 7.71
CA ALA A 12 -0.79 1.23 6.92
C ALA A 12 0.33 0.63 6.04
N PRO A 13 1.10 1.41 5.26
CA PRO A 13 2.20 0.84 4.47
C PRO A 13 3.38 0.36 5.33
N VAL A 14 3.61 1.00 6.48
CA VAL A 14 4.64 0.56 7.45
C VAL A 14 4.24 -0.77 8.08
N VAL A 15 2.97 -0.92 8.45
CA VAL A 15 2.43 -2.20 8.95
C VAL A 15 2.53 -3.26 7.87
N ALA A 16 2.07 -2.98 6.64
CA ALA A 16 2.13 -3.93 5.54
C ALA A 16 3.56 -4.47 5.29
N SER A 17 4.53 -3.56 5.10
CA SER A 17 5.92 -3.92 4.86
C SER A 17 6.57 -4.59 6.07
N GLY A 18 6.35 -4.06 7.27
CA GLY A 18 6.86 -4.62 8.52
C GLY A 18 6.34 -6.05 8.77
N THR A 19 5.05 -6.29 8.56
CA THR A 19 4.45 -7.62 8.68
C THR A 19 5.09 -8.60 7.71
N VAL A 20 5.24 -8.25 6.43
CA VAL A 20 5.89 -9.14 5.44
C VAL A 20 7.31 -9.51 5.87
N VAL A 21 8.11 -8.53 6.31
CA VAL A 21 9.49 -8.78 6.77
C VAL A 21 9.50 -9.68 8.00
N ILE A 22 8.70 -9.36 9.02
CA ILE A 22 8.60 -10.15 10.25
C ILE A 22 8.16 -11.59 9.95
N THR A 23 7.17 -11.77 9.08
CA THR A 23 6.68 -13.07 8.67
C THR A 23 7.76 -13.89 7.98
N LEU A 24 8.48 -13.32 7.01
CA LEU A 24 9.57 -14.02 6.32
C LEU A 24 10.70 -14.41 7.28
N VAL A 25 11.09 -13.51 8.19
CA VAL A 25 12.10 -13.77 9.21
C VAL A 25 11.63 -14.87 10.17
N ALA A 26 10.39 -14.84 10.64
CA ALA A 26 9.83 -15.86 11.52
C ALA A 26 9.78 -17.23 10.83
N CYS A 27 9.31 -17.30 9.58
CA CYS A 27 9.32 -18.54 8.79
C CYS A 27 10.75 -19.08 8.60
N LEU A 28 11.73 -18.20 8.39
CA LEU A 28 13.14 -18.58 8.30
C LEU A 28 13.67 -19.16 9.61
N ILE A 29 13.39 -18.51 10.75
CA ILE A 29 13.80 -19.00 12.07
C ILE A 29 13.18 -20.37 12.35
N ILE A 30 11.90 -20.56 12.05
CA ILE A 30 11.19 -21.83 12.25
C ILE A 30 11.78 -22.94 11.37
N ALA A 31 12.05 -22.67 10.10
CA ALA A 31 12.66 -23.64 9.20
C ALA A 31 14.05 -24.07 9.68
N LYS A 32 14.86 -23.09 10.13
CA LYS A 32 16.19 -23.34 10.73
C LYS A 32 16.11 -24.15 12.01
N ALA A 33 15.20 -23.82 12.92
CA ALA A 33 15.06 -24.50 14.21
C ALA A 33 14.61 -25.96 14.07
N ASN A 34 13.78 -26.26 13.07
CA ASN A 34 13.26 -27.61 12.83
C ASN A 34 14.11 -28.44 11.86
N ASN A 35 15.25 -27.91 11.40
CA ASN A 35 16.10 -28.55 10.36
C ASN A 35 15.31 -28.95 9.10
N ILE A 36 14.28 -28.18 8.76
CA ILE A 36 13.47 -28.41 7.56
C ILE A 36 14.28 -27.83 6.39
N TYR A 37 14.96 -28.73 5.68
CA TYR A 37 15.77 -28.40 4.50
C TYR A 37 14.89 -27.85 3.38
N THR A 38 15.25 -26.68 2.85
CA THR A 38 14.69 -26.13 1.61
C THR A 38 15.16 -26.98 0.42
N GLY A 39 14.61 -28.20 0.27
CA GLY A 39 14.65 -29.01 -0.96
C GLY A 39 16.00 -29.20 -1.68
N GLY A 40 17.16 -29.07 -1.02
CA GLY A 40 18.47 -29.10 -1.69
C GLY A 40 18.75 -27.89 -2.58
N LEU A 41 17.91 -26.85 -2.57
CA LEU A 41 18.18 -25.59 -3.26
C LEU A 41 19.21 -24.77 -2.48
N THR A 42 20.15 -24.16 -3.21
CA THR A 42 21.13 -23.24 -2.63
C THR A 42 20.41 -22.12 -1.90
N TRP A 43 20.68 -22.02 -0.61
CA TRP A 43 20.13 -21.00 0.27
C TRP A 43 20.35 -19.59 -0.31
N PRO A 44 19.37 -18.66 -0.24
CA PRO A 44 18.02 -18.76 0.31
C PRO A 44 16.93 -18.80 -0.78
N TYR A 45 16.16 -19.88 -0.88
CA TYR A 45 14.94 -19.90 -1.71
C TYR A 45 13.74 -19.39 -0.90
N PHE A 46 13.48 -18.08 -1.01
CA PHE A 46 12.38 -17.41 -0.30
C PHE A 46 10.99 -17.99 -0.62
N SER A 47 10.83 -18.61 -1.79
CA SER A 47 9.56 -19.22 -2.25
C SER A 47 9.10 -20.41 -1.40
N ASP A 48 10.02 -21.13 -0.76
CA ASP A 48 9.70 -22.32 0.05
C ASP A 48 9.46 -22.00 1.54
N LEU A 49 9.67 -20.75 1.96
CA LEU A 49 9.47 -20.34 3.35
C LEU A 49 7.97 -20.34 3.70
N GLY A 50 7.58 -21.10 4.72
CA GLY A 50 6.19 -21.19 5.15
C GLY A 50 5.36 -22.26 4.43
N ARG A 51 6.00 -23.19 3.70
CA ARG A 51 5.30 -24.35 3.11
C ARG A 51 4.89 -25.38 4.17
N ASP A 52 5.78 -25.63 5.14
CA ASP A 52 5.61 -26.68 6.14
C ASP A 52 5.15 -26.14 7.51
N SER A 53 4.42 -26.97 8.26
CA SER A 53 4.03 -26.67 9.63
C SER A 53 5.25 -26.69 10.57
N PRO A 54 5.34 -25.76 11.55
CA PRO A 54 4.36 -24.73 11.91
C PRO A 54 4.49 -23.41 11.13
N GLY A 55 5.52 -23.26 10.28
CA GLY A 55 5.79 -22.02 9.54
C GLY A 55 4.65 -21.57 8.62
N TYR A 56 3.87 -22.53 8.11
CA TYR A 56 2.66 -22.30 7.32
C TYR A 56 1.65 -21.37 7.99
N TYR A 57 1.35 -21.59 9.28
CA TYR A 57 0.36 -20.77 9.98
C TYR A 57 0.83 -19.33 10.14
N VAL A 58 2.11 -19.14 10.43
CA VAL A 58 2.73 -17.81 10.55
C VAL A 58 2.70 -17.08 9.20
N PHE A 59 2.95 -17.80 8.11
CA PHE A 59 2.89 -17.26 6.76
C PHE A 59 1.48 -16.80 6.37
N CYS A 60 0.46 -17.65 6.61
CA CYS A 60 -0.94 -17.32 6.34
C CYS A 60 -1.43 -16.09 7.12
N VAL A 61 -1.16 -16.02 8.42
CA VAL A 61 -1.56 -14.88 9.25
C VAL A 61 -0.83 -13.61 8.81
N GLY A 62 0.47 -13.72 8.52
CA GLY A 62 1.28 -12.60 8.03
C GLY A 62 0.76 -12.01 6.73
N LEU A 63 0.51 -12.85 5.73
CA LEU A 63 -0.01 -12.41 4.44
C LEU A 63 -1.44 -11.85 4.54
N ALA A 64 -2.29 -12.37 5.43
CA ALA A 64 -3.62 -11.81 5.67
C ALA A 64 -3.55 -10.40 6.25
N ILE A 65 -2.69 -10.17 7.25
CA ILE A 65 -2.48 -8.84 7.83
C ILE A 65 -1.89 -7.88 6.79
N ALA A 66 -0.93 -8.35 5.97
CA ALA A 66 -0.35 -7.57 4.88
C ALA A 66 -1.41 -7.19 3.85
N ALA A 67 -2.29 -8.11 3.45
CA ALA A 67 -3.36 -7.85 2.48
C ALA A 67 -4.33 -6.78 2.98
N MET A 68 -4.79 -6.91 4.23
CA MET A 68 -5.67 -5.91 4.86
C MET A 68 -4.99 -4.54 4.95
N SER A 69 -3.70 -4.51 5.29
CA SER A 69 -2.92 -3.28 5.41
C SER A 69 -2.65 -2.61 4.05
N LEU A 70 -2.44 -3.39 2.99
CA LEU A 70 -2.32 -2.88 1.62
C LEU A 70 -3.65 -2.33 1.10
N CYS A 71 -4.77 -3.04 1.32
CA CYS A 71 -6.11 -2.53 1.01
C CYS A 71 -6.36 -1.17 1.69
N ALA A 72 -6.04 -1.08 2.99
CA ALA A 72 -6.15 0.17 3.73
C ALA A 72 -5.24 1.27 3.16
N THR A 73 -4.01 0.91 2.78
CA THR A 73 -3.05 1.84 2.16
C THR A 73 -3.64 2.46 0.88
N TRP A 74 -4.12 1.62 -0.04
CA TRP A 74 -4.69 2.08 -1.31
C TRP A 74 -5.95 2.93 -1.09
N TYR A 75 -6.83 2.52 -0.17
CA TYR A 75 -8.03 3.27 0.19
C TYR A 75 -7.72 4.66 0.76
N PHE A 76 -6.86 4.75 1.78
CA PHE A 76 -6.51 6.03 2.41
C PHE A 76 -5.71 6.92 1.48
N ASN A 77 -4.89 6.34 0.61
CA ASN A 77 -4.15 7.08 -0.39
C ASN A 77 -5.07 7.72 -1.42
N TYR A 78 -6.09 7.01 -1.90
CA TYR A 78 -7.13 7.59 -2.74
C TYR A 78 -7.89 8.71 -2.03
N LYS A 79 -8.35 8.49 -0.79
CA LYS A 79 -9.08 9.51 -0.03
C LYS A 79 -8.24 10.79 0.14
N CYS A 80 -6.96 10.68 0.48
CA CYS A 80 -6.10 11.85 0.59
C CYS A 80 -5.81 12.52 -0.75
N SER A 81 -5.55 11.76 -1.80
CA SER A 81 -5.29 12.30 -3.14
C SER A 81 -6.54 12.97 -3.71
N ALA A 82 -7.70 12.31 -3.67
CA ALA A 82 -8.97 12.84 -4.14
C ALA A 82 -9.44 14.09 -3.38
N LEU A 83 -9.01 14.28 -2.14
CA LEU A 83 -9.31 15.50 -1.36
C LEU A 83 -8.29 16.62 -1.61
N ARG A 84 -7.03 16.30 -1.92
CA ARG A 84 -6.01 17.32 -2.25
C ARG A 84 -6.10 17.83 -3.68
N VAL A 85 -6.46 16.96 -4.63
CA VAL A 85 -6.65 17.26 -6.05
C VAL A 85 -7.56 18.49 -6.26
N PRO A 86 -8.79 18.56 -5.70
CA PRO A 86 -9.65 19.73 -5.89
C PRO A 86 -9.21 20.96 -5.08
N THR A 87 -8.69 20.79 -3.86
CA THR A 87 -8.37 21.92 -2.95
C THR A 87 -7.10 22.68 -3.32
N LEU A 88 -6.09 22.03 -3.90
CA LEU A 88 -4.80 22.68 -4.22
C LEU A 88 -4.74 23.29 -5.62
N LEU A 89 -5.64 22.93 -6.52
CA LEU A 89 -5.44 23.26 -7.93
C LEU A 89 -6.58 24.03 -8.59
N GLY A 90 -7.85 23.89 -8.19
CA GLY A 90 -9.00 24.45 -8.93
C GLY A 90 -9.15 23.96 -10.39
N HIS A 91 -8.09 23.39 -10.99
CA HIS A 91 -7.84 23.12 -12.40
C HIS A 91 -6.84 21.95 -12.56
N VAL A 92 -7.07 20.86 -11.86
CA VAL A 92 -6.35 19.60 -12.10
C VAL A 92 -6.87 18.99 -13.39
N SER A 93 -5.97 18.50 -14.24
CA SER A 93 -6.40 17.78 -15.44
C SER A 93 -7.23 16.56 -15.02
N PRO A 94 -8.34 16.26 -15.72
CA PRO A 94 -9.20 15.10 -15.41
C PRO A 94 -8.41 13.78 -15.42
N PHE A 95 -7.28 13.76 -16.14
CA PHE A 95 -6.36 12.64 -16.20
C PHE A 95 -5.70 12.34 -14.84
N VAL A 96 -5.32 13.34 -14.04
CA VAL A 96 -4.69 13.10 -12.72
C VAL A 96 -5.70 12.50 -11.74
N GLY A 97 -6.95 12.99 -11.76
CA GLY A 97 -8.04 12.42 -10.95
C GLY A 97 -8.37 10.98 -11.36
N TRP A 98 -8.40 10.71 -12.67
CA TRP A 98 -8.57 9.35 -13.19
C TRP A 98 -7.41 8.44 -12.77
N ALA A 99 -6.16 8.90 -12.90
CA ALA A 99 -4.97 8.14 -12.53
C ALA A 99 -4.96 7.79 -11.03
N ALA A 100 -5.39 8.70 -10.15
CA ALA A 100 -5.51 8.45 -8.71
C ALA A 100 -6.58 7.40 -8.38
N LYS A 101 -7.70 7.41 -9.12
CA LYS A 101 -8.74 6.38 -8.99
C LYS A 101 -8.24 5.05 -9.52
N ALA A 102 -7.59 5.04 -10.69
CA ALA A 102 -7.05 3.85 -11.32
C ALA A 102 -5.98 3.20 -10.44
N SER A 103 -5.02 3.96 -9.90
CA SER A 103 -3.99 3.44 -9.01
C SER A 103 -4.59 2.76 -7.77
N SER A 104 -5.63 3.34 -7.17
CA SER A 104 -6.29 2.75 -6.02
C SER A 104 -7.05 1.47 -6.37
N VAL A 105 -7.76 1.44 -7.51
CA VAL A 105 -8.52 0.26 -7.92
C VAL A 105 -7.58 -0.89 -8.25
N ILE A 106 -6.54 -0.61 -9.03
CA ILE A 106 -5.51 -1.60 -9.40
C ILE A 106 -4.81 -2.13 -8.15
N GLY A 107 -4.44 -1.24 -7.23
CA GLY A 107 -3.81 -1.63 -5.96
C GLY A 107 -4.73 -2.39 -5.00
N VAL A 108 -6.05 -2.18 -5.03
CA VAL A 108 -6.96 -3.03 -4.24
C VAL A 108 -7.11 -4.41 -4.89
N ILE A 109 -7.21 -4.48 -6.22
CA ILE A 109 -7.31 -5.74 -6.96
C ILE A 109 -6.03 -6.58 -6.84
N SER A 110 -4.86 -5.94 -6.81
CA SER A 110 -3.59 -6.65 -6.62
C SER A 110 -3.57 -7.43 -5.31
N THR A 111 -4.19 -6.91 -4.24
CA THR A 111 -4.19 -7.58 -2.92
C THR A 111 -4.89 -8.94 -2.93
N ILE A 112 -5.75 -9.23 -3.90
CA ILE A 112 -6.37 -10.56 -4.11
C ILE A 112 -5.29 -11.61 -4.43
N GLY A 113 -4.13 -11.20 -4.95
CA GLY A 113 -2.99 -12.09 -5.15
C GLY A 113 -2.48 -12.71 -3.83
N LEU A 114 -2.59 -12.02 -2.69
CA LEU A 114 -2.11 -12.52 -1.39
C LEU A 114 -2.90 -13.72 -0.85
N PRO A 115 -4.26 -13.71 -0.79
CA PRO A 115 -5.01 -14.91 -0.44
C PRO A 115 -4.85 -16.01 -1.49
N MET A 116 -4.70 -15.69 -2.78
CA MET A 116 -4.42 -16.70 -3.81
C MET A 116 -3.05 -17.37 -3.58
N LEU A 117 -2.03 -16.61 -3.16
CA LEU A 117 -0.73 -17.16 -2.79
C LEU A 117 -0.85 -18.18 -1.66
N ILE A 118 -1.69 -17.89 -0.65
CA ILE A 118 -1.98 -18.80 0.47
C ILE A 118 -2.71 -20.06 -0.04
N CYS A 119 -3.81 -19.89 -0.78
CA CYS A 119 -4.66 -21.00 -1.23
C CYS A 119 -3.92 -22.00 -2.13
N PHE A 120 -2.96 -21.53 -2.93
CA PHE A 120 -2.27 -22.35 -3.93
C PHE A 120 -0.82 -22.71 -3.59
N LEU A 121 -0.41 -22.66 -2.32
CA LEU A 121 0.95 -23.02 -1.87
C LEU A 121 1.45 -24.39 -2.37
N GLN A 122 0.56 -25.36 -2.53
CA GLN A 122 0.91 -26.70 -3.01
C GLN A 122 0.99 -26.80 -4.55
N HIS A 123 0.38 -25.88 -5.28
CA HIS A 123 0.33 -25.85 -6.74
C HIS A 123 1.29 -24.79 -7.31
N HIS A 124 2.53 -25.18 -7.56
CA HIS A 124 3.63 -24.29 -7.94
C HIS A 124 3.31 -23.35 -9.13
N SER A 125 2.60 -23.83 -10.15
CA SER A 125 2.19 -23.00 -11.30
C SER A 125 1.18 -21.91 -10.92
N LEU A 126 0.15 -22.26 -10.14
CA LEU A 126 -0.87 -21.32 -9.69
C LEU A 126 -0.30 -20.32 -8.68
N HIS A 127 0.59 -20.78 -7.79
CA HIS A 127 1.31 -19.92 -6.84
C HIS A 127 2.15 -18.87 -7.57
N ASN A 128 2.94 -19.29 -8.57
CA ASN A 128 3.76 -18.37 -9.35
C ASN A 128 2.92 -17.38 -10.16
N ASN A 129 1.81 -17.84 -10.76
CA ASN A 129 0.89 -16.94 -11.47
C ASN A 129 0.24 -15.93 -10.53
N ALA A 130 -0.13 -16.32 -9.31
CA ALA A 130 -0.64 -15.40 -8.29
C ALA A 130 0.42 -14.37 -7.86
N ALA A 131 1.68 -14.80 -7.73
CA ALA A 131 2.80 -13.90 -7.45
C ALA A 131 2.99 -12.88 -8.59
N TYR A 132 3.03 -13.33 -9.84
CA TYR A 132 3.16 -12.45 -11.00
C TYR A 132 2.00 -11.47 -11.09
N TRP A 133 0.77 -11.92 -10.86
CA TRP A 133 -0.41 -11.06 -10.78
C TRP A 133 -0.26 -9.96 -9.71
N LEU A 134 0.10 -10.35 -8.48
CA LEU A 134 0.31 -9.43 -7.37
C LEU A 134 1.38 -8.39 -7.73
N PHE A 135 2.59 -8.83 -8.11
CA PHE A 135 3.70 -7.93 -8.36
C PHE A 135 3.48 -7.01 -9.55
N PHE A 136 2.90 -7.52 -10.64
CA PHE A 136 2.64 -6.72 -11.83
C PHE A 136 1.63 -5.61 -11.55
N LEU A 137 0.48 -5.96 -10.95
CA LEU A 137 -0.55 -4.97 -10.63
C LEU A 137 -0.09 -3.97 -9.55
N GLU A 138 0.62 -4.44 -8.52
CA GLU A 138 1.15 -3.56 -7.48
C GLU A 138 2.16 -2.57 -8.05
N THR A 139 3.04 -3.03 -8.95
CA THR A 139 4.01 -2.16 -9.64
C THR A 139 3.29 -1.09 -10.46
N LEU A 140 2.25 -1.48 -11.22
CA LEU A 140 1.45 -0.54 -12.01
C LEU A 140 0.72 0.47 -11.12
N ALA A 141 0.13 0.02 -10.00
CA ALA A 141 -0.53 0.89 -9.03
C ALA A 141 0.43 1.89 -8.40
N ILE A 142 1.63 1.44 -8.00
CA ILE A 142 2.69 2.31 -7.45
C ILE A 142 3.14 3.32 -8.49
N PHE A 143 3.36 2.91 -9.74
CA PHE A 143 3.77 3.81 -10.82
C PHE A 143 2.76 4.94 -11.03
N LEU A 144 1.47 4.60 -11.17
CA LEU A 144 0.39 5.58 -11.31
C LEU A 144 0.28 6.50 -10.08
N ASN A 145 0.42 5.94 -8.87
CA ASN A 145 0.36 6.71 -7.65
C ASN A 145 1.55 7.68 -7.49
N THR A 146 2.75 7.26 -7.89
CA THR A 146 3.93 8.12 -7.93
C THR A 146 3.74 9.26 -8.94
N PHE A 147 3.16 8.97 -10.10
CA PHE A 147 2.79 10.00 -11.07
C PHE A 147 1.83 11.05 -10.48
N VAL A 148 0.75 10.61 -9.84
CA VAL A 148 -0.21 11.52 -9.16
C VAL A 148 0.49 12.33 -8.06
N SER A 149 1.34 11.69 -7.26
CA SER A 149 2.08 12.35 -6.17
C SER A 149 3.05 13.40 -6.69
N TYR A 150 3.73 13.13 -7.81
CA TYR A 150 4.61 14.09 -8.47
C TYR A 150 3.86 15.34 -8.94
N TRP A 151 2.69 15.16 -9.57
CA TRP A 151 1.87 16.28 -10.01
C TRP A 151 1.31 17.09 -8.83
N LEU A 152 0.89 16.42 -7.76
CA LEU A 152 0.47 17.11 -6.53
C LEU A 152 1.60 17.92 -5.91
N PHE A 153 2.81 17.37 -5.87
CA PHE A 153 3.99 18.07 -5.36
C PHE A 153 4.34 19.29 -6.22
N LYS A 154 4.42 19.13 -7.54
CA LYS A 154 4.70 20.22 -8.48
C LYS A 154 3.68 21.37 -8.36
N SER A 155 2.42 21.03 -8.15
CA SER A 155 1.34 22.02 -8.02
C SER A 155 1.40 22.76 -6.69
N ALA A 156 1.87 22.10 -5.62
CA ALA A 156 2.09 22.74 -4.32
C ALA A 156 3.31 23.67 -4.29
N THR A 157 4.26 23.50 -5.23
CA THR A 157 5.45 24.36 -5.34
C THR A 157 5.25 25.62 -6.20
N VAL A 158 4.06 25.85 -6.76
CA VAL A 158 3.78 27.11 -7.49
C VAL A 158 3.75 28.25 -6.45
N PRO A 159 4.62 29.27 -6.57
CA PRO A 159 4.77 30.30 -5.53
C PRO A 159 3.49 31.10 -5.30
N GLU A 160 3.25 31.46 -4.04
CA GLU A 160 2.21 32.38 -3.53
C GLU A 160 2.14 33.76 -4.22
N ALA A 161 2.97 34.03 -5.23
CA ALA A 161 3.05 35.32 -5.91
C ALA A 161 1.80 35.69 -6.74
N THR A 162 0.90 34.73 -7.00
CA THR A 162 -0.40 34.98 -7.66
C THR A 162 -1.61 34.69 -6.78
N ALA A 163 -1.39 34.22 -5.55
CA ALA A 163 -2.45 33.86 -4.60
C ALA A 163 -2.55 34.92 -3.50
N GLY A 164 -2.83 36.16 -3.89
CA GLY A 164 -3.50 37.07 -2.97
C GLY A 164 -4.83 36.41 -2.57
N GLU A 165 -4.97 36.06 -1.30
CA GLU A 165 -6.20 35.56 -0.68
C GLU A 165 -6.67 34.13 -1.01
N ILE A 166 -5.77 33.17 -1.15
CA ILE A 166 -6.17 31.77 -0.94
C ILE A 166 -5.40 31.26 0.28
N PRO A 167 -6.07 31.06 1.44
CA PRO A 167 -5.39 30.52 2.61
C PRO A 167 -4.82 29.17 2.21
N VAL A 168 -3.49 29.09 2.25
CA VAL A 168 -2.76 27.83 2.14
C VAL A 168 -3.10 27.05 3.41
N ILE A 169 -4.22 26.34 3.39
CA ILE A 169 -4.63 25.45 4.46
C ILE A 169 -3.74 24.21 4.40
N CYS A 170 -2.48 24.39 4.79
CA CYS A 170 -1.57 23.30 5.09
C CYS A 170 -1.90 22.69 6.47
N ASP A 171 -2.58 23.44 7.34
CA ASP A 171 -3.07 22.97 8.62
C ASP A 171 -4.59 23.11 8.77
N VAL A 172 -5.27 21.97 8.73
CA VAL A 172 -6.71 21.84 9.05
C VAL A 172 -7.00 22.12 10.54
N ALA A 173 -6.00 22.51 11.34
CA ALA A 173 -6.24 23.06 12.67
C ALA A 173 -7.02 24.38 12.59
N ASP A 174 -6.85 25.15 11.52
CA ASP A 174 -7.54 26.44 11.35
C ASP A 174 -8.99 26.29 10.85
N ILE A 175 -9.31 25.22 10.12
CA ILE A 175 -10.71 24.93 9.71
C ILE A 175 -11.58 24.55 10.93
N ASP A 176 -11.00 23.87 11.93
CA ASP A 176 -11.75 23.44 13.12
C ASP A 176 -11.93 24.59 14.14
N ALA A 177 -11.17 25.68 13.98
CA ALA A 177 -11.36 26.91 14.75
C ALA A 177 -12.52 27.75 14.21
N GLU A 178 -12.71 27.83 12.88
CA GLU A 178 -13.83 28.57 12.29
C GLU A 178 -15.18 27.83 12.39
N SER A 179 -15.19 26.49 12.41
CA SER A 179 -16.44 25.71 12.49
C SER A 179 -17.11 25.73 13.87
N LYS A 180 -16.45 26.27 14.89
CA LYS A 180 -17.00 26.44 16.25
C LYS A 180 -17.65 27.81 16.48
N PHE A 181 -17.64 28.70 15.49
CA PHE A 181 -18.21 30.05 15.61
C PHE A 181 -19.49 30.28 14.80
N TYR A 182 -20.10 29.24 14.25
CA TYR A 182 -21.44 29.28 13.65
C TYR A 182 -22.32 28.13 14.12
#